data_AF-H8XPZ5-F1
#
_entry.id   AF-H8XPZ5-F1
#
_cell.length_a   1.000
_cell.length_b   1.000
_cell.length_c   1.000
_cell.angle_alpha   90.00
_cell.angle_beta   90.00
_cell.angle_gamma   90.00
#
_symmetry.space_group_name_H-M   'P 1'
#
loop_
_entity.id
_entity.type
_entity.pdbx_description
1 polymer ?
#
loop_
_entity_poly.entity_id
_entity_poly.type
_entity_poly.pdbx_seq_one_letter_code
_entity_poly.pdbx_strand_id
1 'polypeptide(L)'
;MRPDILKRFLTNTDETGRFIMKSRITGIIYFVEPIYNGKTPVWGDVDPATKKITGNYGSKFTGAITNKESLITEENGFMNIGYFKGSPFGAIDVRDKEHQKRMGI
;
A
#
# COMPACT_ATOMS: atom_id res chain seq x y z
N MET A 1 10.80 -1.17 -16.17
CA MET A 1 9.80 -2.06 -15.53
C MET A 1 9.18 -2.95 -16.59
N ARG A 2 8.95 -4.22 -16.29
CA ARG A 2 8.36 -5.16 -17.26
C ARG A 2 6.85 -4.87 -17.43
N PRO A 3 6.31 -4.74 -18.66
CA PRO A 3 4.91 -4.36 -18.89
C PRO A 3 3.88 -5.33 -18.27
N ASP A 4 4.21 -6.62 -18.22
CA ASP A 4 3.38 -7.66 -17.61
C ASP A 4 3.23 -7.47 -16.10
N ILE A 5 4.32 -7.08 -15.41
CA ILE A 5 4.31 -6.79 -13.97
C ILE A 5 3.46 -5.56 -13.68
N LEU A 6 3.58 -4.49 -14.49
CA LEU A 6 2.74 -3.30 -14.31
C LEU A 6 1.25 -3.62 -14.47
N LYS A 7 0.90 -4.42 -15.47
CA LYS A 7 -0.49 -4.88 -15.68
C LYS A 7 -1.00 -5.67 -14.47
N ARG A 8 -0.21 -6.63 -13.98
CA ARG A 8 -0.56 -7.44 -12.80
C ARG A 8 -0.69 -6.59 -11.54
N PHE A 9 0.18 -5.61 -11.35
CA PHE A 9 0.17 -4.71 -10.21
C PHE A 9 -1.11 -3.87 -10.13
N LEU A 10 -1.64 -3.46 -11.29
CA LEU A 10 -2.85 -2.66 -11.40
C LEU A 10 -4.13 -3.49 -11.61
N THR A 11 -4.05 -4.81 -11.45
CA THR A 11 -5.20 -5.71 -11.54
C THR A 11 -5.70 -6.06 -10.13
N ASN A 12 -7.02 -6.08 -9.94
CA ASN A 12 -7.66 -6.39 -8.65
C ASN A 12 -7.13 -5.51 -7.50
N THR A 13 -7.02 -4.19 -7.74
CA THR A 13 -6.52 -3.23 -6.76
C THR A 13 -7.44 -3.12 -5.53
N ASP A 14 -8.74 -3.35 -5.68
CA ASP A 14 -9.68 -3.38 -4.56
C ASP A 14 -9.33 -4.52 -3.58
N GLU A 15 -8.96 -5.69 -4.12
CA GLU A 15 -8.58 -6.87 -3.32
C GLU A 15 -7.19 -6.74 -2.71
N THR A 16 -6.24 -6.23 -3.51
CA THR A 16 -4.81 -6.24 -3.16
C THR A 16 -4.37 -4.96 -2.45
N GLY A 17 -5.18 -3.91 -2.51
CA GLY A 17 -4.86 -2.58 -1.99
C GLY A 17 -3.73 -1.87 -2.73
N ARG A 18 -3.28 -2.38 -3.88
CA ARG A 18 -2.16 -1.84 -4.64
C ARG A 18 -2.51 -0.51 -5.27
N PHE A 19 -1.58 0.42 -5.20
CA PHE A 19 -1.71 1.68 -5.93
C PHE A 19 -0.36 2.28 -6.28
N ILE A 20 -0.42 3.26 -7.18
CA ILE A 20 0.72 4.03 -7.64
C ILE A 20 0.49 5.49 -7.23
N MET A 21 1.53 6.13 -6.71
CA MET A 21 1.53 7.55 -6.39
C MET A 21 2.67 8.24 -7.12
N LYS A 22 2.37 9.29 -7.88
CA LYS A 22 3.38 10.11 -8.54
C LYS A 22 3.53 11.43 -7.79
N SER A 23 4.74 11.74 -7.33
CA SER A 23 5.01 13.08 -6.79
C SER A 23 4.90 14.12 -7.90
N ARG A 24 4.20 15.22 -7.60
CA ARG A 24 4.12 16.38 -8.49
C ARG A 24 5.36 17.27 -8.43
N ILE A 25 6.18 17.13 -7.39
CA ILE A 25 7.36 17.96 -7.15
C ILE A 25 8.60 17.28 -7.75
N THR A 26 8.90 16.06 -7.31
CA THR A 26 10.09 15.31 -7.77
C THR A 26 9.85 14.52 -9.06
N GLY A 27 8.59 14.30 -9.44
CA GLY A 27 8.22 13.42 -10.55
C GLY A 27 8.40 11.93 -10.27
N ILE A 28 8.89 11.54 -9.09
CA ILE A 28 9.14 10.16 -8.69
C ILE A 28 7.81 9.40 -8.59
N ILE A 29 7.81 8.17 -9.09
CA ILE A 29 6.66 7.26 -9.06
C ILE A 29 6.91 6.20 -7.98
N TYR A 30 6.02 6.16 -7.00
CA TYR A 30 6.03 5.21 -5.89
C TYR A 30 4.99 4.11 -6.13
N PHE A 31 5.42 2.86 -6.04
CA PHE A 31 4.55 1.69 -6.04
C PHE A 31 4.34 1.27 -4.59
N VAL A 32 3.08 1.03 -4.21
CA VAL A 32 2.71 0.74 -2.83
C VAL A 32 1.90 -0.55 -2.77
N GLU A 33 2.34 -1.47 -1.91
CA GLU A 33 1.60 -2.69 -1.55
C GLU A 33 1.33 -2.67 -0.04
N PRO A 34 0.05 -2.69 0.38
CA PRO A 34 -0.29 -2.95 1.77
C PRO A 34 -0.04 -4.42 2.09
N ILE A 35 0.74 -4.69 3.13
CA ILE A 35 1.08 -6.06 3.54
C ILE A 35 0.37 -6.38 4.85
N TYR A 36 -0.31 -7.52 4.92
CA TYR A 36 -0.93 -8.00 6.15
C TYR A 36 -0.30 -9.32 6.64
N ASN A 37 -0.26 -9.49 7.96
CA ASN A 37 0.27 -10.68 8.64
C ASN A 37 -0.84 -11.63 9.12
N GLY A 38 -1.92 -11.77 8.36
CA GLY A 38 -2.90 -12.85 8.56
C GLY A 38 -4.20 -12.53 9.31
N LYS A 39 -4.47 -11.28 9.71
CA LYS A 39 -5.82 -10.86 10.12
C LYS A 39 -6.13 -9.45 9.63
N THR A 40 -7.16 -9.33 8.79
CA THR A 40 -7.84 -8.06 8.55
C THR A 40 -8.57 -7.64 9.83
N PRO A 41 -8.54 -6.35 10.20
CA PRO A 41 -9.34 -5.86 11.32
C PRO A 41 -10.82 -6.11 11.03
N VAL A 42 -11.57 -6.57 12.05
CA VAL A 42 -13.03 -6.66 11.95
C VAL A 42 -13.59 -5.28 12.19
N TRP A 43 -14.25 -4.72 11.17
CA TRP A 43 -14.91 -3.42 11.26
C TRP A 43 -16.41 -3.62 11.44
N GLY A 44 -16.99 -2.80 12.30
CA GLY A 44 -18.41 -2.84 12.63
C GLY A 44 -18.75 -1.72 13.61
N ASP A 45 -20.03 -1.63 13.95
CA ASP A 45 -20.53 -0.74 14.98
C ASP A 45 -20.30 -1.35 16.36
N VAL A 46 -19.87 -0.53 17.31
CA VAL A 46 -19.75 -0.96 18.71
C VAL A 46 -21.14 -0.88 19.35
N ASP A 47 -21.69 -2.02 19.73
CA ASP A 47 -22.94 -2.07 20.49
C ASP A 47 -22.74 -1.39 21.87
N PRO A 48 -23.53 -0.36 22.21
CA PRO A 48 -23.34 0.38 23.45
C PRO A 48 -23.60 -0.45 24.72
N ALA A 49 -24.47 -1.46 24.65
CA ALA A 49 -24.87 -2.30 25.76
C ALA A 49 -23.91 -3.48 25.99
N THR A 50 -23.52 -4.18 24.91
CA THR A 50 -22.65 -5.35 25.02
C THR A 50 -21.16 -5.05 24.84
N LYS A 51 -20.83 -3.85 24.33
CA LYS A 51 -19.47 -3.43 23.93
C LYS A 51 -18.81 -4.33 22.88
N LYS A 52 -19.59 -5.20 22.23
CA LYS A 52 -19.12 -6.06 21.14
C LYS A 52 -19.26 -5.32 19.81
N ILE A 53 -18.37 -5.64 18.87
CA ILE A 53 -18.50 -5.18 17.48
C ILE A 53 -19.63 -5.99 16.83
N THR A 54 -20.58 -5.27 16.24
CA THR A 54 -21.72 -5.78 15.49
C THR A 54 -21.68 -5.23 14.07
N GLY A 55 -22.25 -5.95 13.10
CA GLY A 55 -22.08 -5.62 11.68
C GLY A 55 -20.78 -6.18 11.09
N ASN A 56 -20.64 -6.04 9.77
CA ASN A 56 -19.52 -6.60 9.01
C ASN A 56 -19.13 -5.64 7.89
N TYR A 57 -18.31 -4.64 8.23
CA TYR A 57 -17.79 -3.65 7.30
C TYR A 57 -16.39 -4.02 6.82
N GLY A 58 -16.03 -3.58 5.62
CA GLY A 58 -14.66 -3.71 5.11
C GLY A 58 -14.16 -5.15 4.90
N SER A 59 -15.06 -6.14 4.90
CA SER A 59 -14.72 -7.56 4.75
C SER A 59 -14.92 -8.11 3.33
N LYS A 60 -15.49 -7.30 2.43
CA LYS A 60 -15.71 -7.70 1.03
C LYS A 60 -14.41 -7.91 0.27
N PHE A 61 -13.41 -7.08 0.54
CA PHE A 61 -12.11 -7.11 -0.12
C PHE A 61 -11.01 -7.06 0.95
N THR A 62 -9.92 -7.80 0.75
CA THR A 62 -8.82 -7.85 1.73
C THR A 62 -8.10 -6.50 1.83
N GLY A 63 -7.95 -5.78 0.71
CA GLY A 63 -7.25 -4.50 0.63
C GLY A 63 -5.75 -4.58 0.95
N ALA A 64 -5.18 -5.79 0.94
CA ALA A 64 -3.79 -6.06 1.27
C ALA A 64 -3.34 -7.41 0.69
N ILE A 65 -2.03 -7.61 0.63
CA ILE A 65 -1.41 -8.84 0.14
C ILE A 65 -0.54 -9.49 1.21
N THR A 66 -0.29 -10.78 1.09
CA THR A 66 0.71 -11.47 1.90
C THR A 66 2.11 -11.22 1.34
N ASN A 67 3.15 -11.42 2.17
CA ASN A 67 4.54 -11.28 1.69
C ASN A 67 4.86 -12.15 0.46
N LYS A 68 4.21 -13.31 0.31
CA LYS A 68 4.41 -14.22 -0.83
C LYS A 68 3.79 -13.73 -2.12
N GLU A 69 2.78 -12.86 -2.03
CA GLU A 69 2.05 -12.32 -3.17
C GLU A 69 2.61 -10.98 -3.64
N SER A 70 3.62 -10.45 -2.95
CA SER A 70 4.26 -9.17 -3.28
C SER A 70 4.85 -9.21 -4.69
N LEU A 71 4.57 -8.14 -5.43
CA LEU A 71 5.15 -7.92 -6.75
C LEU A 71 6.33 -6.93 -6.69
N ILE A 72 6.48 -6.17 -5.59
CA ILE A 72 7.63 -5.28 -5.38
C ILE A 72 8.83 -6.12 -4.93
N THR A 73 9.51 -6.71 -5.90
CA THR A 73 10.75 -7.49 -5.70
C THR A 73 11.84 -7.03 -6.68
N GLU A 74 13.10 -7.25 -6.32
CA GLU A 74 14.24 -6.94 -7.19
C GLU A 74 14.17 -7.74 -8.51
N GLU A 75 13.74 -9.01 -8.44
CA GLU A 75 13.51 -9.89 -9.59
C GLU A 75 12.46 -9.31 -10.57
N ASN A 76 11.48 -8.58 -10.05
CA ASN A 76 10.48 -7.88 -10.85
C ASN A 76 10.96 -6.52 -11.39
N GLY A 77 12.20 -6.13 -11.09
CA GLY A 77 12.85 -4.92 -11.56
C GLY A 77 12.56 -3.69 -10.70
N PHE A 78 12.14 -3.88 -9.44
CA PHE A 78 12.00 -2.79 -8.48
C PHE A 78 13.34 -2.49 -7.80
N MET A 79 13.57 -1.22 -7.49
CA MET A 79 14.75 -0.74 -6.77
C MET A 79 14.30 0.15 -5.62
N ASN A 80 15.18 0.37 -4.63
CA ASN A 80 14.88 1.19 -3.45
C ASN A 80 13.64 0.72 -2.67
N ILE A 81 13.48 -0.60 -2.56
CA ILE A 81 12.36 -1.23 -1.86
C ILE A 81 12.53 -0.96 -0.36
N GLY A 82 11.46 -0.50 0.29
CA GLY A 82 11.50 -0.18 1.71
C GLY A 82 10.16 -0.37 2.38
N TYR A 83 10.18 -1.05 3.53
CA TYR A 83 9.01 -1.27 4.38
C TYR A 83 8.83 -0.11 5.35
N PHE A 84 7.57 0.17 5.72
CA PHE A 84 7.24 1.14 6.74
C PHE A 84 5.95 0.72 7.45
N LYS A 85 5.68 1.32 8.61
CA LYS A 85 4.41 1.16 9.34
C LYS A 85 3.69 2.50 9.40
N GLY A 86 2.37 2.50 9.23
CA GLY A 86 1.54 3.71 9.28
C GLY A 86 0.99 4.10 7.91
N SER A 87 0.81 5.40 7.68
CA SER A 87 0.23 5.92 6.43
C SER A 87 1.26 5.90 5.28
N PRO A 88 0.94 5.29 4.12
CA PRO A 88 1.82 5.31 2.94
C PRO A 88 2.09 6.71 2.44
N PHE A 89 1.10 7.60 2.47
CA PHE A 89 1.27 8.98 2.01
C PHE A 89 2.24 9.75 2.89
N GLY A 90 2.20 9.56 4.21
CA GLY A 90 3.17 10.18 5.12
C GLY A 90 4.59 9.68 4.88
N ALA A 91 4.77 8.38 4.62
CA ALA A 91 6.08 7.82 4.28
C ALA A 91 6.60 8.34 2.93
N ILE A 92 5.70 8.47 1.94
CA ILE A 92 6.03 9.07 0.64
C ILE A 92 6.43 10.53 0.81
N ASP A 93 5.70 11.33 1.58
CA ASP A 93 6.01 12.75 1.79
C ASP A 93 7.40 12.96 2.42
N VAL A 94 7.78 12.12 3.39
CA VAL A 94 9.12 12.17 4.00
C VAL A 94 10.19 11.84 2.96
N ARG A 95 10.02 10.75 2.21
CA ARG A 95 10.95 10.34 1.14
C ARG A 95 11.05 11.41 0.05
N ASP A 96 9.92 12.00 -0.33
CA ASP A 96 9.86 13.00 -1.38
C ASP A 96 10.59 14.29 -0.96
N LYS A 97 10.44 14.72 0.29
CA LYS A 97 11.21 15.85 0.86
C LYS A 97 12.71 15.57 0.88
N GLU A 98 13.13 14.34 1.16
CA GLU A 98 14.54 13.98 1.05
C GLU A 98 15.04 14.03 -0.39
N HIS A 99 14.24 13.54 -1.34
CA HIS A 99 14.57 13.61 -2.76
C HIS A 99 14.65 15.05 -3.27
N GLN A 100 13.72 15.92 -2.86
CA GLN A 100 13.75 17.36 -3.15
C GLN A 100 15.09 17.98 -2.72
N LYS A 101 15.48 17.75 -1.46
CA LYS A 101 16.77 18.23 -0.92
C LYS A 101 17.97 17.69 -1.72
N ARG A 102 17.96 16.41 -2.11
CA ARG A 102 19.05 15.80 -2.91
C ARG A 102 19.10 16.33 -4.34
N MET A 103 17.94 16.66 -4.91
CA MET A 103 17.80 17.20 -6.26
C MET A 103 18.02 18.72 -6.32
N GLY A 104 18.04 19.41 -5.18
CA GLY A 104 18.19 20.87 -5.12
C GLY A 104 16.97 21.64 -5.61
N ILE A 105 15.79 21.02 -5.51
CA ILE A 105 14.48 21.61 -5.88
C ILE A 105 13.59 21.80 -4.64
#